data_AF-A0A7W5LJ92-F1
#
_entry.id   AF-A0A7W5LJ92-F1
#
_cell.length_a   1.000
_cell.length_b   1.000
_cell.length_c   1.000
_cell.angle_alpha   90.00
_cell.angle_beta   90.00
_cell.angle_gamma   90.00
#
_symmetry.space_group_name_H-M   'P 1'
#
loop_
_entity.id
_entity.type
_entity.pdbx_description
1 polymer ?
#
loop_
_entity_poly.entity_id
_entity_poly.type
_entity_poly.pdbx_seq_one_letter_code
_entity_poly.pdbx_strand_id
1 'polypeptide(L)'
;MTRFAQVDLNAVAPLLPGDKVAARVAGRGEHFDFTPSNGKVHSDVPLRARAPSAAEMLMPTFVDLTGTTIGRLKVTGIAVDITSNGTNWVVRCVCGAYETRKARYIKTCASGNNPGQEEPMCDWCTKTRKLQKGFGVVRNGPLVKIEGYK
;
A
#
# COMPACT_ATOMS: atom_id res chain seq x y z
N MET A 1 32.51 52.32 20.52
CA MET A 1 31.64 51.63 19.54
C MET A 1 32.14 50.20 19.37
N THR A 2 31.52 49.25 20.08
CA THR A 2 31.79 47.82 19.94
C THR A 2 31.17 47.32 18.64
N ARG A 3 32.00 46.92 17.66
CA ARG A 3 31.52 46.20 16.48
C ARG A 3 30.99 44.85 16.94
N PHE A 4 29.73 44.54 16.65
CA PHE A 4 29.22 43.18 16.82
C PHE A 4 30.04 42.23 15.95
N ALA A 5 30.47 41.11 16.51
CA ALA A 5 31.17 40.08 15.75
C ALA A 5 30.27 39.63 14.60
N GLN A 6 30.78 39.73 13.37
CA GLN A 6 30.06 39.31 12.18
C GLN A 6 29.94 37.78 12.23
N VAL A 7 28.75 37.28 12.54
CA VAL A 7 28.48 35.84 12.57
C VAL A 7 28.42 35.35 11.13
N ASP A 8 29.38 34.52 10.75
CA ASP A 8 29.34 33.83 9.46
C ASP A 8 28.30 32.70 9.53
N LEU A 9 27.10 33.00 9.04
CA LEU A 9 25.99 32.06 9.01
C LEU A 9 26.29 30.82 8.15
N ASN A 10 27.26 30.88 7.23
CA ASN A 10 27.67 29.72 6.42
C ASN A 10 28.51 28.73 7.24
N ALA A 11 29.24 29.18 8.26
CA ALA A 11 29.95 28.32 9.19
C ALA A 11 29.00 27.64 10.21
N VAL A 12 27.85 28.27 10.49
CA VAL A 12 26.85 27.78 11.46
C VAL A 12 25.82 26.84 10.80
N ALA A 13 25.49 27.04 9.52
CA ALA A 13 24.51 26.23 8.79
C ALA A 13 24.74 24.70 8.82
N PRO A 14 25.98 24.18 8.68
CA PRO A 14 26.24 22.74 8.78
C PRO A 14 26.30 22.21 10.23
N LEU A 15 26.29 23.08 11.24
CA LEU A 15 26.30 22.72 12.67
C LEU A 15 24.90 22.65 13.29
N LEU A 16 23.84 22.87 12.51
CA LEU A 16 22.49 22.65 13.02
C LEU A 16 22.35 21.19 13.43
N PRO A 17 22.09 20.88 14.72
CA PRO A 17 21.90 19.51 15.17
C PRO A 17 20.64 18.94 14.51
N GLY A 18 20.82 18.32 13.36
CA GLY A 18 19.78 17.63 12.63
C GLY A 18 19.59 16.26 13.28
N ASP A 19 18.64 16.14 14.19
CA ASP A 19 18.22 14.83 14.66
C ASP A 19 17.54 14.04 13.53
N LYS A 20 17.25 12.77 13.79
CA LYS A 20 16.57 11.89 12.82
C LYS A 20 15.22 12.45 12.35
N VAL A 21 14.58 13.30 13.15
CA VAL A 21 13.28 13.91 12.84
C VAL A 21 13.50 15.07 11.87
N ALA A 22 14.44 15.97 12.15
CA ALA A 22 14.85 17.07 11.28
C ALA A 22 15.33 16.56 9.91
N ALA A 23 16.10 15.47 9.88
CA ALA A 23 16.54 14.85 8.62
C ALA A 23 15.37 14.30 7.78
N ARG A 24 14.32 13.75 8.41
CA ARG A 24 13.11 13.32 7.68
C ARG A 24 12.28 14.48 7.16
N VAL A 25 12.24 15.60 7.89
CA VAL A 25 11.47 16.80 7.51
C VAL A 25 12.20 17.59 6.42
N ALA A 26 13.52 17.70 6.52
CA ALA A 26 14.37 18.40 5.54
C ALA A 26 14.69 17.53 4.30
N GLY A 27 14.56 16.21 4.42
CA GLY A 27 14.70 15.30 3.29
C GLY A 27 13.67 15.64 2.21
N ARG A 28 14.12 15.75 0.96
CA ARG A 28 13.21 15.86 -0.19
C ARG A 28 12.41 14.57 -0.28
N GLY A 29 11.18 14.58 0.24
CA GLY A 29 10.25 13.49 0.04
C GLY A 29 9.97 13.33 -1.45
N GLU A 30 10.07 12.12 -1.96
CA GLU A 30 9.56 11.82 -3.29
C GLU A 30 8.04 11.65 -3.19
N HIS A 31 7.30 12.51 -3.88
CA HIS A 31 5.86 12.30 -4.04
C HIS A 31 5.64 11.09 -4.93
N PHE A 32 4.71 10.23 -4.55
CA PHE A 32 4.45 9.00 -5.27
C PHE A 32 2.98 8.81 -5.57
N ASP A 33 2.66 8.80 -6.85
CA ASP A 33 1.32 8.47 -7.32
C ASP A 33 1.12 6.95 -7.34
N PHE A 34 0.07 6.51 -6.65
CA PHE A 34 -0.39 5.14 -6.72
C PHE A 34 -1.63 5.02 -7.57
N THR A 35 -1.56 4.10 -8.53
CA THR A 35 -2.72 3.62 -9.26
C THR A 35 -2.86 2.13 -8.97
N PRO A 36 -4.04 1.65 -8.56
CA PRO A 36 -4.29 0.22 -8.38
C PRO A 36 -4.17 -0.53 -9.71
N SER A 37 -3.94 -1.84 -9.64
CA SER A 37 -3.85 -2.64 -10.85
C SER A 37 -5.20 -2.74 -11.57
N ASN A 38 -5.17 -2.80 -12.91
CA ASN A 38 -6.36 -2.74 -13.76
C ASN A 38 -7.48 -3.69 -13.29
N GLY A 39 -8.70 -3.16 -13.21
CA GLY A 39 -9.91 -3.92 -12.87
C GLY A 39 -10.13 -4.16 -11.38
N LYS A 40 -9.27 -3.63 -10.50
CA LYS A 40 -9.52 -3.58 -9.05
C LYS A 40 -9.84 -2.15 -8.65
N VAL A 41 -10.79 -2.02 -7.74
CA VAL A 41 -11.04 -0.76 -7.04
C VAL A 41 -10.24 -0.78 -5.76
N HIS A 42 -9.57 0.32 -5.44
CA HIS A 42 -8.88 0.56 -4.18
C HIS A 42 -9.44 1.82 -3.56
N SER A 43 -9.72 1.78 -2.26
CA SER A 43 -10.27 2.92 -1.54
C SER A 43 -9.85 2.88 -0.07
N ASP A 44 -9.56 4.06 0.49
CA ASP A 44 -9.32 4.20 1.93
C ASP A 44 -10.62 4.19 2.73
N VAL A 45 -11.76 4.41 2.07
CA VAL A 45 -13.08 4.36 2.68
C VAL A 45 -13.77 3.01 2.41
N PRO A 46 -14.69 2.57 3.30
CA PRO A 46 -15.41 1.32 3.11
C PRO A 46 -16.16 1.27 1.78
N LEU A 47 -15.88 0.24 0.97
CA LEU A 47 -16.65 -0.03 -0.24
C LEU A 47 -18.01 -0.63 0.14
N ARG A 48 -19.05 -0.28 -0.62
CA ARG A 48 -20.40 -0.81 -0.44
C ARG A 48 -20.42 -2.31 -0.72
N ALA A 49 -20.71 -3.08 0.32
CA ALA A 49 -20.81 -4.53 0.27
C ALA A 49 -22.17 -4.99 0.77
N ARG A 50 -22.66 -6.10 0.22
CA ARG A 50 -23.86 -6.80 0.67
C ARG A 50 -23.53 -8.22 1.10
N ALA A 51 -24.40 -8.77 1.94
CA ALA A 51 -24.40 -10.20 2.21
C ALA A 51 -24.88 -10.99 0.96
N PRO A 52 -24.52 -12.28 0.85
CA PRO A 52 -25.16 -13.19 -0.09
C PRO A 52 -26.67 -13.23 0.13
N SER A 53 -27.42 -13.26 -0.96
CA SER A 53 -28.88 -13.43 -0.93
C SER A 53 -29.26 -14.89 -0.70
N ALA A 54 -30.46 -15.15 -0.18
CA ALA A 54 -30.96 -16.51 0.01
C ALA A 54 -30.95 -17.33 -1.30
N ALA A 55 -31.28 -16.69 -2.43
CA ALA A 55 -31.24 -17.33 -3.75
C ALA A 55 -29.82 -17.76 -4.16
N GLU A 56 -28.81 -16.93 -3.88
CA GLU A 56 -27.40 -17.28 -4.14
C GLU A 56 -26.95 -18.44 -3.25
N MET A 57 -27.34 -18.46 -1.97
CA MET A 57 -26.98 -19.53 -1.04
C MET A 57 -27.59 -20.89 -1.41
N LEU A 58 -28.70 -20.91 -2.17
CA LEU A 58 -29.31 -22.15 -2.68
C LEU A 58 -28.59 -22.70 -3.92
N MET A 59 -27.74 -21.91 -4.57
CA MET A 59 -27.02 -22.37 -5.76
C MET A 59 -25.86 -23.29 -5.35
N PRO A 60 -25.78 -24.53 -5.88
CA PRO A 60 -24.73 -25.48 -5.49
C PRO A 60 -23.31 -25.04 -5.92
N THR A 61 -23.21 -24.11 -6.88
CA THR A 61 -21.93 -23.55 -7.35
C THR A 61 -21.50 -22.33 -6.55
N PHE A 62 -22.39 -21.74 -5.74
CA PHE A 62 -22.10 -20.59 -4.93
C PHE A 62 -21.40 -21.04 -3.64
N VAL A 63 -20.37 -20.28 -3.27
CA VAL A 63 -19.63 -20.49 -2.03
C VAL A 63 -19.59 -19.14 -1.36
N ASP A 64 -20.13 -19.06 -0.14
CA ASP A 64 -20.01 -17.86 0.66
C ASP A 64 -18.56 -17.73 1.14
N LEU A 65 -17.94 -16.61 0.78
CA LEU A 65 -16.57 -16.27 1.16
C LEU A 65 -16.54 -15.23 2.27
N THR A 66 -17.69 -14.75 2.74
CA THR A 66 -17.80 -13.73 3.78
C THR A 66 -17.03 -14.15 5.04
N GLY A 67 -16.22 -13.24 5.59
CA GLY A 67 -15.41 -13.52 6.78
C GLY A 67 -14.11 -14.27 6.52
N THR A 68 -13.90 -14.84 5.33
CA THR A 68 -12.68 -15.56 4.97
C THR A 68 -11.46 -14.65 5.05
N THR A 69 -10.38 -15.12 5.66
CA THR A 69 -9.10 -14.43 5.76
C THR A 69 -8.06 -15.08 4.85
N ILE A 70 -7.44 -14.30 3.96
CA ILE A 70 -6.35 -14.73 3.09
C ILE A 70 -5.15 -13.79 3.27
N GLY A 71 -4.06 -14.29 3.86
CA GLY A 71 -2.91 -13.45 4.22
C GLY A 71 -3.35 -12.23 5.06
N ARG A 72 -3.16 -11.04 4.49
CA ARG A 72 -3.50 -9.75 5.12
C ARG A 72 -4.90 -9.23 4.75
N LEU A 73 -5.68 -9.99 3.99
CA LEU A 73 -7.01 -9.59 3.51
C LEU A 73 -8.11 -10.35 4.25
N LYS A 74 -9.17 -9.64 4.65
CA LYS A 74 -10.40 -10.22 5.19
C LYS A 74 -11.58 -9.86 4.29
N VAL A 75 -12.35 -10.86 3.86
CA VAL A 75 -13.54 -10.67 3.02
C VAL A 75 -14.67 -10.10 3.86
N THR A 76 -15.24 -8.97 3.42
CA THR A 76 -16.37 -8.31 4.10
C THR A 76 -17.72 -8.63 3.47
N GLY A 77 -17.77 -8.90 2.17
CA GLY A 77 -19.00 -9.27 1.46
C GLY A 77 -18.89 -9.13 -0.05
N ILE A 78 -20.03 -9.22 -0.74
CA ILE A 78 -20.11 -9.08 -2.20
C ILE A 78 -20.20 -7.59 -2.56
N ALA A 79 -19.39 -7.13 -3.51
CA ALA A 79 -19.42 -5.75 -3.97
C ALA A 79 -20.75 -5.43 -4.67
N VAL A 80 -21.37 -4.30 -4.32
CA VAL A 80 -22.65 -3.86 -4.90
C VAL A 80 -22.43 -3.11 -6.20
N ASP A 81 -21.54 -2.11 -6.17
CA ASP A 81 -21.41 -1.13 -7.26
C ASP A 81 -20.39 -1.56 -8.33
N ILE A 82 -19.74 -2.71 -8.15
CA ILE A 82 -18.60 -3.14 -8.97
C ILE A 82 -18.95 -4.45 -9.65
N THR A 83 -19.60 -4.33 -10.80
CA THR A 83 -19.91 -5.45 -11.68
C THR A 83 -18.79 -5.59 -12.72
N SER A 84 -18.13 -6.74 -12.72
CA SER A 84 -17.24 -7.15 -13.80
C SER A 84 -17.59 -8.59 -14.18
N ASN A 85 -16.85 -9.22 -15.11
CA ASN A 85 -17.08 -10.62 -15.46
C ASN A 85 -16.85 -11.53 -14.23
N GLY A 86 -17.94 -11.78 -13.49
CA GLY A 86 -18.00 -12.54 -12.25
C GLY A 86 -18.23 -11.71 -10.98
N THR A 87 -18.53 -12.39 -9.88
CA THR A 87 -18.76 -11.77 -8.56
C THR A 87 -17.46 -11.19 -8.00
N ASN A 88 -17.45 -9.88 -7.77
CA ASN A 88 -16.40 -9.20 -7.03
C ASN A 88 -16.74 -9.19 -5.54
N TRP A 89 -15.73 -9.45 -4.73
CA TRP A 89 -15.82 -9.45 -3.28
C TRP A 89 -15.04 -8.27 -2.73
N VAL A 90 -15.63 -7.57 -1.78
CA VAL A 90 -14.95 -6.52 -1.03
C VAL A 90 -14.08 -7.20 0.02
N VAL A 91 -12.82 -6.78 0.08
CA VAL A 91 -11.85 -7.20 1.07
C VAL A 91 -11.30 -5.99 1.80
N ARG A 92 -11.04 -6.13 3.10
CA ARG A 92 -10.31 -5.16 3.91
C ARG A 92 -8.91 -5.69 4.18
N CYS A 93 -7.90 -4.88 3.88
CA CYS A 93 -6.52 -5.17 4.25
C CYS A 93 -6.25 -4.77 5.70
N VAL A 94 -5.29 -5.41 6.36
CA VAL A 94 -4.83 -5.00 7.70
C VAL A 94 -4.29 -3.56 7.75
N CYS A 95 -3.90 -2.96 6.62
CA CYS A 95 -3.53 -1.55 6.57
C CYS A 95 -4.72 -0.58 6.64
N GLY A 96 -5.96 -1.09 6.61
CA GLY A 96 -7.19 -0.30 6.63
C GLY A 96 -7.86 -0.13 5.26
N ALA A 97 -7.11 -0.21 4.16
CA ALA A 97 -7.64 -0.02 2.82
C ALA A 97 -8.61 -1.14 2.39
N TYR A 98 -9.59 -0.75 1.58
CA TYR A 98 -10.60 -1.61 0.99
C TYR A 98 -10.30 -1.84 -0.50
N GLU A 99 -10.45 -3.07 -0.94
CA GLU A 99 -10.27 -3.44 -2.35
C GLU A 99 -11.32 -4.42 -2.83
N THR A 100 -11.45 -4.55 -4.15
CA THR A 100 -12.14 -5.68 -4.76
C THR A 100 -11.19 -6.81 -5.16
N ARG A 101 -11.66 -8.05 -4.97
CA ARG A 101 -11.00 -9.27 -5.42
C ARG A 101 -12.00 -10.22 -6.06
N LYS A 102 -11.55 -10.98 -7.06
CA LYS A 102 -12.37 -12.01 -7.70
C LYS A 102 -12.53 -13.22 -6.78
N ALA A 103 -13.71 -13.84 -6.81
CA ALA A 103 -13.99 -15.06 -6.04
C ALA A 103 -12.94 -16.17 -6.28
N ARG A 104 -12.53 -16.35 -7.55
CA ARG A 104 -11.48 -17.33 -7.93
C ARG A 104 -10.19 -17.10 -7.15
N TYR A 105 -9.69 -15.86 -7.10
CA TYR A 105 -8.45 -15.53 -6.39
C TYR A 105 -8.56 -15.88 -4.89
N ILE A 106 -9.68 -15.50 -4.25
CA ILE A 106 -9.90 -15.78 -2.83
C ILE A 106 -9.92 -17.28 -2.58
N LYS A 107 -10.66 -18.05 -3.39
CA LYS A 107 -10.74 -19.52 -3.28
C LYS A 107 -9.37 -20.18 -3.46
N THR A 108 -8.57 -19.74 -4.43
CA THR A 108 -7.22 -20.28 -4.67
C THR A 108 -6.27 -19.98 -3.51
N CYS A 109 -6.31 -18.76 -2.96
CA CYS A 109 -5.52 -18.42 -1.78
C CYS A 109 -5.98 -19.19 -0.52
N ALA A 110 -7.30 -19.37 -0.34
CA ALA A 110 -7.85 -20.10 0.79
C ALA A 110 -7.49 -21.60 0.77
N SER A 111 -7.28 -22.19 -0.42
CA SER A 111 -6.80 -23.55 -0.57
C SER A 111 -5.26 -23.70 -0.45
N GLY A 112 -4.56 -22.65 -0.03
CA GLY A 112 -3.10 -22.64 0.15
C GLY A 112 -2.32 -22.42 -1.15
N ASN A 113 -2.98 -22.34 -2.30
CA ASN A 113 -2.35 -22.09 -3.59
C ASN A 113 -2.35 -20.59 -3.89
N ASN A 114 -1.39 -19.86 -3.33
CA ASN A 114 -1.25 -18.45 -3.66
C ASN A 114 -0.66 -18.27 -5.07
N PRO A 115 -1.36 -17.60 -6.02
CA PRO A 115 -0.82 -17.37 -7.36
C PRO A 115 0.32 -16.35 -7.38
N GLY A 116 0.57 -15.63 -6.27
CA GLY A 116 1.67 -14.68 -6.13
C GLY A 116 2.83 -15.23 -5.29
N GLN A 117 4.02 -14.67 -5.51
CA GLN A 117 5.23 -14.96 -4.73
C GLN A 117 5.17 -14.41 -3.29
N GLU A 118 4.29 -13.44 -3.04
CA GLU A 118 4.14 -12.79 -1.74
C GLU A 118 2.77 -13.07 -1.14
N GLU A 119 2.70 -13.02 0.19
CA GLU A 119 1.46 -13.10 0.96
C GLU A 119 0.35 -12.20 0.37
N PRO A 120 -0.90 -12.68 0.24
CA PRO A 120 -2.01 -11.86 -0.25
C PRO A 120 -2.20 -10.58 0.55
N MET A 121 -2.19 -9.44 -0.13
CA MET A 121 -2.40 -8.12 0.48
C MET A 121 -3.03 -7.15 -0.54
N CYS A 122 -3.37 -5.94 -0.10
CA CYS A 122 -3.84 -4.91 -1.03
C CYS A 122 -2.72 -4.48 -1.99
N ASP A 123 -3.09 -3.91 -3.11
CA ASP A 123 -2.18 -3.44 -4.15
C ASP A 123 -1.23 -2.37 -3.62
N TRP A 124 -1.70 -1.48 -2.73
CA TRP A 124 -0.84 -0.50 -2.06
C TRP A 124 0.25 -1.18 -1.21
N CYS A 125 -0.13 -2.08 -0.28
CA CYS A 125 0.85 -2.82 0.52
C CYS A 125 1.80 -3.64 -0.34
N THR A 126 1.30 -4.26 -1.41
CA THR A 126 2.13 -5.01 -2.36
C THR A 126 3.17 -4.10 -2.99
N LYS A 127 2.77 -2.91 -3.42
CA LYS A 127 3.67 -1.90 -4.02
C LYS A 127 4.70 -1.42 -3.01
N THR A 128 4.29 -1.10 -1.78
CA THR A 128 5.21 -0.72 -0.70
C THR A 128 6.22 -1.83 -0.40
N ARG A 129 5.78 -3.10 -0.34
CA ARG A 129 6.67 -4.24 -0.09
C ARG A 129 7.69 -4.43 -1.21
N LYS A 130 7.28 -4.24 -2.46
CA LYS A 130 8.19 -4.22 -3.62
C LYS A 130 9.23 -3.12 -3.53
N LEU A 131 8.82 -1.89 -3.17
CA LEU A 131 9.74 -0.76 -2.99
C LEU A 131 10.74 -1.00 -1.85
N GLN A 132 10.29 -1.56 -0.73
CA GLN A 132 11.18 -1.94 0.39
C GLN A 132 12.23 -2.97 -0.02
N LYS A 133 11.90 -3.86 -0.96
CA LYS A 133 12.83 -4.82 -1.56
C LYS A 133 13.70 -4.22 -2.68
N GLY A 134 13.51 -2.93 -3.00
CA GLY A 134 14.27 -2.22 -4.04
C GLY A 134 13.73 -2.38 -5.47
N PHE A 135 12.58 -3.03 -5.67
CA PHE A 135 11.98 -3.15 -7.00
C PHE A 135 11.40 -1.80 -7.46
N GLY A 136 11.75 -1.37 -8.67
CA GLY A 136 11.23 -0.14 -9.28
C GLY A 136 11.90 1.15 -8.82
N VAL A 137 12.93 1.08 -7.97
CA VAL A 137 13.75 2.24 -7.59
C VAL A 137 14.86 2.38 -8.62
N VAL A 138 14.65 3.20 -9.65
CA VAL A 138 15.72 3.58 -10.58
C VAL A 138 16.51 4.71 -9.93
N ARG A 139 17.67 4.38 -9.35
CA ARG A 139 18.60 5.39 -8.85
C ARG A 139 19.38 5.99 -10.02
N ASN A 140 18.80 7.00 -10.67
CA ASN A 140 19.52 7.79 -11.66
C ASN A 140 20.40 8.81 -10.94
N GLY A 141 21.66 8.47 -10.71
CA GLY A 141 22.69 9.38 -10.23
C GLY A 141 23.51 8.82 -9.06
N PRO A 142 24.74 9.34 -8.85
CA PRO A 142 25.52 9.01 -7.68
C PRO A 142 24.77 9.48 -6.43
N LEU A 143 24.63 8.60 -5.43
CA LEU A 143 24.31 9.02 -4.06
C LEU A 143 25.31 10.12 -3.72
N VAL A 144 24.80 11.34 -3.46
CA VAL A 144 25.61 12.54 -3.22
C VAL A 144 26.85 12.17 -2.41
N LYS A 145 28.03 12.27 -3.03
CA LYS A 145 29.30 12.19 -2.29
C LYS A 145 29.23 13.33 -1.29
N ILE A 146 29.12 13.00 -0.01
CA ILE A 146 29.38 13.98 1.05
C ILE A 146 30.89 14.19 1.04
N GLU A 147 31.36 15.10 0.20
CA GLU A 147 32.75 15.53 0.24
C GLU A 147 32.98 16.27 1.57
N GLY A 148 33.73 15.65 2.50
CA GLY A 148 34.14 16.34 3.72
C GLY A 148 34.29 15.51 4.99
N TYR A 149 33.90 14.24 5.04
CA TYR A 149 34.23 13.38 6.19
C TYR A 149 35.60 12.71 5.99
N LYS A 150 36.62 13.24 6.65
CA LYS A 150 37.87 12.51 6.98
C LYS A 150 37.69 11.83 8.33
#